data_AF-A0A7W5X991-F1
#
_entry.id   AF-A0A7W5X991-F1
#
_cell.length_a   1.000
_cell.length_b   1.000
_cell.length_c   1.000
_cell.angle_alpha   90.00
_cell.angle_beta   90.00
_cell.angle_gamma   90.00
#
_symmetry.space_group_name_H-M   'P 1'
#
loop_
_entity.id
_entity.type
_entity.pdbx_description
1 polymer ?
#
loop_
_entity_poly.entity_id
_entity_poly.type
_entity_poly.pdbx_seq_one_letter_code
_entity_poly.pdbx_strand_id
1 'polypeptide(L)'
;MAHWLYKSEPASWSWEQQKAAGEKGTEWTGVRNYLARNNMRAMQIGDKGFFYHSNDGLEIVGIVEVSALSQPDSTAKGDPKWDCVPRRHGHAEAGDAEGCQGERKARQDVARHLHAPFRATGDG
;
A
#
# COMPACT_ATOMS: atom_id res chain seq x y z
N MET A 1 13.65 -5.29 6.09
CA MET A 1 12.21 -5.07 5.82
C MET A 1 12.10 -4.15 4.62
N ALA A 2 11.36 -4.58 3.60
CA ALA A 2 11.10 -3.72 2.45
C ALA A 2 9.97 -2.75 2.81
N HIS A 3 10.01 -1.56 2.22
CA HIS A 3 8.95 -0.58 2.40
C HIS A 3 8.26 -0.31 1.07
N TRP A 4 6.94 -0.35 1.09
CA TRP A 4 6.11 -0.25 -0.10
C TRP A 4 5.31 1.04 -0.10
N LEU A 5 4.81 1.44 -1.27
CA LEU A 5 3.95 2.60 -1.40
C LEU A 5 2.71 2.24 -2.22
N TYR A 6 1.56 2.29 -1.55
CA TYR A 6 0.25 2.01 -2.11
C TYR A 6 -0.40 3.33 -2.48
N LYS A 7 -0.65 3.53 -3.78
CA LYS A 7 -1.36 4.71 -4.28
C LYS A 7 -2.82 4.36 -4.46
N SER A 8 -3.69 5.11 -3.80
CA SER A 8 -5.13 4.96 -3.91
C SER A 8 -5.78 6.32 -4.12
N GLU A 9 -6.79 6.40 -4.97
CA GLU A 9 -7.66 7.57 -5.00
C GLU A 9 -8.66 7.49 -3.85
N PRO A 10 -8.85 8.57 -3.07
CA PRO A 10 -9.76 8.56 -1.92
C PRO A 10 -11.22 8.32 -2.33
N ALA A 11 -11.58 8.63 -3.57
CA ALA A 11 -12.90 8.37 -4.14
C ALA A 11 -13.16 6.87 -4.39
N SER A 12 -12.12 6.11 -4.73
CA SER A 12 -12.19 4.67 -5.01
C SER A 12 -12.02 3.84 -3.75
N TRP A 13 -10.96 4.13 -2.96
CA TRP A 13 -10.72 3.48 -1.67
C TRP A 13 -10.04 4.45 -0.69
N SER A 14 -10.79 4.84 0.35
CA SER A 14 -10.35 5.80 1.36
C SER A 14 -9.63 5.14 2.54
N TRP A 15 -8.89 5.95 3.30
CA TRP A 15 -8.23 5.45 4.52
C TRP A 15 -9.23 4.99 5.58
N GLU A 16 -10.39 5.64 5.67
CA GLU A 16 -11.45 5.23 6.58
C GLU A 16 -11.96 3.83 6.23
N GLN A 17 -12.11 3.50 4.93
CA GLN A 17 -12.46 2.15 4.49
C GLN A 17 -11.37 1.14 4.84
N GLN A 18 -10.09 1.52 4.70
CA GLN A 18 -8.96 0.69 5.10
C GLN A 18 -8.95 0.40 6.61
N LYS A 19 -9.27 1.40 7.44
CA LYS A 19 -9.44 1.22 8.90
C LYS A 19 -10.64 0.36 9.23
N ALA A 20 -11.77 0.56 8.54
CA ALA A 20 -12.98 -0.22 8.73
C ALA A 20 -12.81 -1.71 8.36
N ALA A 21 -11.94 -2.01 7.40
CA ALA A 21 -11.55 -3.38 7.07
C ALA A 21 -10.81 -4.08 8.25
N GLY A 22 -10.20 -3.32 9.15
CA GLY A 22 -9.62 -3.82 10.39
C GLY A 22 -8.55 -4.91 10.16
N GLU A 23 -8.53 -5.87 11.07
CA GLU A 23 -7.63 -7.02 11.02
C GLU A 23 -7.91 -8.01 9.88
N LYS A 24 -9.14 -8.00 9.34
CA LYS A 24 -9.48 -8.81 8.15
C LYS A 24 -8.66 -8.38 6.94
N GLY A 25 -8.21 -7.12 6.92
CA GLY A 25 -7.50 -6.53 5.81
C GLY A 25 -8.38 -6.42 4.56
N THR A 26 -7.77 -5.98 3.48
CA THR A 26 -8.41 -5.89 2.18
C THR A 26 -7.43 -6.29 1.10
N GLU A 27 -7.93 -6.93 0.06
CA GLU A 27 -7.12 -7.33 -1.08
C GLU A 27 -6.73 -6.10 -1.89
N TRP A 28 -5.47 -6.00 -2.30
CA TRP A 28 -5.03 -4.98 -3.27
C TRP A 28 -5.29 -5.47 -4.68
N THR A 29 -6.57 -5.45 -5.05
CA THR A 29 -7.07 -5.85 -6.38
C THR A 29 -6.94 -4.68 -7.36
N GLY A 30 -7.15 -4.97 -8.65
CA GLY A 30 -7.18 -3.94 -9.69
C GLY A 30 -5.83 -3.66 -10.34
N VAL A 31 -4.71 -4.05 -9.73
CA VAL A 31 -3.37 -3.76 -10.27
C VAL A 31 -3.21 -4.36 -11.67
N ARG A 32 -3.17 -3.49 -12.69
CA ARG A 32 -2.91 -3.85 -14.09
C ARG A 32 -1.53 -3.43 -14.60
N ASN A 33 -0.60 -3.13 -13.70
CA ASN A 33 0.78 -2.78 -14.03
C ASN A 33 1.74 -3.95 -13.72
N TYR A 34 2.52 -4.38 -14.71
CA TYR A 34 3.47 -5.49 -14.57
C TYR A 34 4.56 -5.25 -13.52
N LEU A 35 5.06 -4.02 -13.39
CA LEU A 35 6.06 -3.65 -12.39
C LEU A 35 5.45 -3.69 -10.98
N ALA A 36 4.26 -3.11 -10.82
CA ALA A 36 3.52 -3.13 -9.56
C ALA A 36 3.19 -4.57 -9.13
N ARG A 37 2.79 -5.44 -10.06
CA ARG A 37 2.59 -6.86 -9.81
C ARG A 37 3.87 -7.56 -9.36
N ASN A 38 4.99 -7.34 -10.04
CA ASN A 38 6.26 -7.95 -9.65
C ASN A 38 6.73 -7.45 -8.27
N ASN A 39 6.45 -6.19 -7.95
CA ASN A 39 6.66 -5.63 -6.62
C ASN A 39 5.82 -6.35 -5.56
N MET A 40 4.53 -6.57 -5.82
CA MET A 40 3.65 -7.35 -4.94
C MET A 40 4.13 -8.78 -4.74
N ARG A 41 4.62 -9.44 -5.79
CA ARG A 41 5.22 -10.79 -5.68
C ARG A 41 6.49 -10.83 -4.83
N ALA A 42 7.17 -9.70 -4.67
CA ALA A 42 8.36 -9.58 -3.83
C ALA A 42 8.03 -9.14 -2.38
N MET A 43 6.77 -8.85 -2.07
CA MET A 43 6.33 -8.53 -0.71
C MET A 43 6.35 -9.77 0.18
N GLN A 44 6.71 -9.56 1.45
CA GLN A 44 6.66 -10.60 2.48
C GLN A 44 5.67 -10.22 3.58
N ILE A 45 5.14 -11.24 4.28
CA ILE A 45 4.25 -11.03 5.43
C ILE A 45 4.99 -10.19 6.48
N GLY A 46 4.35 -9.13 6.97
CA GLY A 46 4.95 -8.18 7.91
C GLY A 46 5.72 -7.02 7.26
N ASP A 47 5.84 -6.98 5.93
CA ASP A 47 6.36 -5.79 5.26
C ASP A 47 5.37 -4.61 5.44
N LYS A 48 5.93 -3.43 5.73
CA LYS A 48 5.16 -2.19 5.91
C LYS A 48 5.06 -1.45 4.59
N GLY A 49 3.94 -0.77 4.35
CA GLY A 49 3.83 0.18 3.26
C GLY A 49 2.99 1.40 3.62
N PHE A 50 3.24 2.46 2.88
CA PHE A 50 2.58 3.74 3.07
C PHE A 50 1.33 3.81 2.19
N PHE A 51 0.21 4.21 2.79
CA PHE A 51 -1.02 4.47 2.06
C PHE A 51 -1.03 5.94 1.64
N TYR A 52 -0.92 6.16 0.34
CA TYR A 52 -0.82 7.49 -0.27
C TYR A 52 -2.10 7.79 -1.05
N HIS A 53 -2.79 8.87 -0.67
CA HIS A 53 -3.90 9.41 -1.45
C HIS A 53 -3.35 10.13 -2.67
N SER A 54 -3.69 9.62 -3.85
CA SER A 54 -3.37 10.24 -5.13
C SER A 54 -4.56 11.08 -5.60
N ASN A 55 -4.30 12.07 -6.46
CA ASN A 55 -5.27 13.01 -7.05
C ASN A 55 -5.79 14.07 -6.04
N ASP A 56 -6.46 13.65 -4.96
CA ASP A 56 -6.99 14.52 -3.91
C ASP A 56 -6.19 14.34 -2.60
N GLY A 57 -5.80 15.45 -1.95
CA GLY A 57 -4.98 15.45 -0.73
C GLY A 57 -3.47 15.21 -0.92
N LEU A 58 -3.06 14.41 -1.92
CA LEU A 58 -1.65 14.12 -2.26
C LEU A 58 -0.78 13.86 -1.01
N GLU A 59 -1.27 13.00 -0.12
CA GLU A 59 -0.70 12.79 1.21
C GLU A 59 -0.67 11.34 1.69
N ILE A 60 0.29 11.07 2.58
CA ILE A 60 0.40 9.78 3.25
C ILE A 60 -0.52 9.82 4.47
N VAL A 61 -1.66 9.16 4.35
CA VAL A 61 -2.71 9.13 5.38
C VAL A 61 -2.51 8.03 6.41
N GLY A 62 -1.67 7.03 6.12
CA GLY A 62 -1.47 5.91 7.03
C GLY A 62 -0.41 4.92 6.59
N ILE A 63 -0.24 3.89 7.43
CA ILE A 63 0.66 2.76 7.19
C ILE A 63 -0.19 1.49 7.17
N VAL A 64 0.08 0.64 6.19
CA VAL A 64 -0.49 -0.69 6.04
C VAL A 64 0.60 -1.73 6.18
N GLU A 65 0.19 -2.95 6.53
CA GLU A 65 1.06 -4.12 6.62
C GLU A 65 0.53 -5.21 5.70
N VAL A 66 1.45 -5.92 5.06
CA VAL A 66 1.14 -7.11 4.25
C VAL A 66 0.71 -8.25 5.18
N SER A 67 -0.55 -8.67 5.07
CA SER A 67 -1.12 -9.75 5.89
C SER A 67 -1.01 -11.12 5.23
N ALA A 68 -0.90 -11.19 3.91
CA ALA A 68 -0.71 -12.43 3.17
C ALA A 68 0.16 -12.20 1.92
N LEU A 69 0.73 -13.28 1.39
CA LEU A 69 1.55 -13.23 0.18
C LEU A 69 0.71 -13.01 -1.09
N SER A 70 1.39 -12.73 -2.19
CA SER A 70 0.80 -12.59 -3.53
C SER A 70 -0.08 -13.79 -3.88
N GLN A 71 -1.35 -13.53 -4.16
CA GLN A 71 -2.34 -14.52 -4.58
C GLN A 71 -3.04 -14.07 -5.86
N PRO A 72 -3.66 -14.97 -6.64
CA PRO A 72 -4.37 -14.59 -7.86
C PRO A 72 -5.46 -13.57 -7.57
N ASP A 73 -5.54 -12.52 -8.39
CA ASP A 73 -6.51 -11.44 -8.20
C ASP A 73 -7.94 -11.93 -8.50
N SER A 74 -8.79 -11.94 -7.46
CA SER A 74 -10.21 -12.31 -7.55
C SER A 74 -11.00 -11.48 -8.57
N THR A 75 -10.59 -10.23 -8.83
CA THR A 75 -11.26 -9.35 -9.81
C THR A 75 -10.83 -9.60 -11.25
N ALA A 76 -9.77 -10.39 -11.46
CA ALA A 76 -9.24 -10.71 -12.79
C ALA A 76 -10.04 -11.80 -13.52
N LYS A 77 -11.22 -12.21 -13.01
CA LYS A 77 -12.12 -13.20 -13.64
C LYS A 77 -11.41 -14.50 -14.07
N GLY A 78 -10.37 -14.92 -13.35
CA GLY A 78 -9.60 -16.14 -13.61
C GLY A 78 -8.35 -15.96 -14.47
N ASP A 79 -7.93 -14.73 -14.80
CA ASP A 79 -6.64 -14.50 -15.46
C ASP A 79 -5.46 -14.78 -14.49
N PRO A 80 -4.61 -15.79 -14.75
CA PRO A 80 -3.50 -16.16 -13.85
C PRO A 80 -2.33 -15.14 -13.91
N LYS A 81 -2.47 -14.10 -14.73
CA LYS A 81 -1.44 -13.08 -14.93
C LYS A 81 -1.47 -11.98 -13.87
N TRP A 82 -2.59 -11.84 -13.16
CA TRP A 82 -2.81 -10.78 -12.19
C TRP A 82 -2.83 -11.34 -10.78
N ASP A 83 -2.07 -10.69 -9.91
CA ASP A 83 -1.96 -11.05 -8.51
C ASP A 83 -2.37 -9.85 -7.66
N CYS A 84 -2.91 -10.14 -6.48
CA CYS A 84 -3.20 -9.18 -5.43
C CYS A 84 -2.45 -9.59 -4.15
N VAL A 85 -2.19 -8.61 -3.30
CA VAL A 85 -1.64 -8.84 -1.96
C VAL A 85 -2.64 -8.32 -0.93
N PRO A 86 -3.13 -9.16 -0.02
CA PRO A 86 -3.92 -8.72 1.11
C PRO A 86 -3.10 -7.85 2.06
N ARG A 87 -3.66 -6.69 2.42
CA ARG A 87 -3.05 -5.74 3.35
C ARG A 87 -4.05 -5.30 4.40
N ARG A 88 -3.58 -5.12 5.63
CA ARG A 88 -4.37 -4.58 6.75
C ARG A 88 -3.80 -3.26 7.20
N HIS A 89 -4.59 -2.46 7.93
CA HIS A 89 -4.00 -1.29 8.57
C HIS A 89 -2.91 -1.76 9.55
N GLY A 90 -1.77 -1.08 9.57
CA GLY A 90 -0.75 -1.36 10.56
C GLY A 90 -1.28 -1.00 11.94
N HIS A 91 -1.03 -1.85 12.94
CA HIS A 91 -1.12 -1.42 14.33
C HIS A 91 0.12 -0.57 14.59
N ALA A 92 -0.03 0.75 14.69
CA ALA A 92 1.07 1.59 15.13
C ALA A 92 1.24 1.37 16.64
N GLU A 93 2.28 0.63 17.04
CA GLU A 93 2.69 0.64 18.45
C GLU A 93 3.12 2.07 18.79
N ALA A 94 2.65 2.58 19.94
CA ALA A 94 2.74 4.00 20.30
C ALA A 94 4.18 4.57 20.35
N GLY A 95 5.21 3.71 20.37
CA GLY A 95 6.63 4.09 20.31
C GLY A 95 7.15 4.42 18.89
N ASP A 96 6.49 3.97 17.82
CA ASP A 96 6.89 4.27 16.44
C ASP A 96 6.34 5.63 15.94
N ALA A 97 5.47 6.29 16.71
CA ALA A 97 4.69 7.43 16.26
C ALA A 97 5.50 8.74 16.11
N GLU A 98 6.51 8.97 16.96
CA GLU A 98 7.36 10.18 16.91
C GLU A 98 8.41 10.12 15.79
N GLY A 99 9.00 8.96 15.52
CA GLY A 99 9.83 8.73 14.33
C GLY A 99 9.00 8.76 13.04
N CYS A 100 7.82 8.15 13.06
CA CYS A 100 6.91 8.11 11.91
C CYS A 100 6.39 9.49 11.50
N GLN A 101 6.22 10.49 12.37
CA GLN A 101 5.77 11.83 11.92
C GLN A 101 6.83 12.54 11.07
N GLY A 102 8.09 12.51 11.50
CA GLY A 102 9.22 13.06 10.75
C GLY A 102 9.48 12.29 9.47
N GLU A 103 9.43 10.95 9.53
CA GLU A 103 9.55 10.09 8.35
C GLU A 103 8.37 10.24 7.40
N ARG A 104 7.12 10.45 7.88
CA ARG A 104 5.95 10.68 7.02
C ARG A 104 6.12 11.94 6.19
N LYS A 105 6.52 13.06 6.80
CA LYS A 105 6.71 14.33 6.10
C LYS A 105 7.87 14.26 5.11
N ALA A 106 9.04 13.77 5.55
CA ALA A 106 10.20 13.60 4.67
C ALA A 106 9.94 12.61 3.52
N ARG A 107 9.20 11.53 3.75
CA ARG A 107 8.86 10.53 2.71
C ARG A 107 7.74 10.99 1.79
N GLN A 108 6.83 11.82 2.25
CA GLN A 108 5.82 12.48 1.42
C GLN A 108 6.47 13.50 0.47
N ASP A 109 7.45 14.26 0.95
CA ASP A 109 8.25 15.16 0.12
C ASP A 109 9.06 14.40 -0.94
N VAL A 110 9.61 13.24 -0.57
CA VAL A 110 10.31 12.31 -1.47
C VAL A 110 9.36 11.64 -2.48
N ALA A 111 8.15 11.25 -2.07
CA ALA A 111 7.13 10.68 -2.97
C ALA A 111 6.57 11.73 -3.95
N ARG A 112 6.56 13.02 -3.56
CA ARG A 112 6.20 14.15 -4.44
C ARG A 112 7.29 14.49 -5.46
N HIS A 113 8.57 14.26 -5.14
CA HIS A 113 9.72 14.60 -6.02
C HIS A 113 10.36 13.41 -6.74
N LEU A 114 9.83 12.19 -6.56
CA LEU A 114 10.18 10.91 -7.20
C LEU A 114 11.58 10.79 -7.86
N HIS A 115 12.58 10.49 -7.03
CA HIS A 115 13.72 9.60 -7.34
C HIS A 115 14.21 8.92 -6.04
N ALA A 116 13.38 8.06 -5.42
CA ALA A 116 13.74 7.36 -4.19
C ALA A 116 13.24 5.90 -4.19
N PRO A 117 13.85 5.01 -3.38
CA PRO A 117 13.84 3.56 -3.58
C PRO A 117 12.53 2.83 -3.21
N PHE A 118 11.41 3.55 -3.05
CA PHE A 118 10.12 2.92 -2.76
C PHE A 118 9.57 2.24 -4.00
N ARG A 119 9.38 0.92 -3.91
CA ARG A 119 8.74 0.13 -4.95
C ARG A 119 7.24 0.40 -4.91
N ALA A 120 6.77 1.24 -5.82
CA ALA A 120 5.35 1.57 -5.92
C ALA A 120 4.54 0.37 -6.42
N THR A 121 3.35 0.18 -5.85
CA THR A 121 2.38 -0.85 -6.25
C THR A 121 1.04 -0.28 -6.70
N GLY A 122 1.05 0.98 -7.14
CA GLY A 122 -0.16 1.72 -7.51
C GLY A 122 -0.93 1.13 -8.69
N ASP A 123 -2.25 1.31 -8.61
CA ASP A 123 -3.20 1.09 -9.70
C ASP A 123 -2.87 2.08 -10.84
N GLY A 124 -2.79 1.56 -12.06
CA GLY A 124 -2.41 2.33 -13.24
C GLY A 124 -3.60 3.02 -13.88
#